data_AF-A0A842QJ23-F1
#
_entry.id   AF-A0A842QJ23-F1
#
_cell.length_a   1.000
_cell.length_b   1.000
_cell.length_c   1.000
_cell.angle_alpha   90.00
_cell.angle_beta   90.00
_cell.angle_gamma   90.00
#
_symmetry.space_group_name_H-M   'P 1'
#
loop_
_entity.id
_entity.type
_entity.pdbx_description
1 polymer ?
#
loop_
_entity_poly.entity_id
_entity_poly.type
_entity_poly.pdbx_seq_one_letter_code
_entity_poly.pdbx_strand_id
1 'polypeptide(L)' 'MPVADIEKRRLAQHYLLYKSVCRDCGATNPLKAKKCRKCKSKDLRPKVRTRRR' A
#
# COMPACT_ATOMS: atom_id res chain seq x y z
N MET A 1 -10.97 -1.43 -12.91
CA MET A 1 -11.91 -2.53 -12.64
C MET A 1 -13.11 -1.96 -11.90
N PRO A 2 -14.26 -1.76 -12.57
CA PRO A 2 -15.49 -1.43 -11.86
C PRO A 2 -16.02 -2.72 -11.25
N VAL A 3 -15.60 -3.03 -10.02
CA VAL A 3 -16.25 -4.08 -9.23
C VAL A 3 -17.61 -3.53 -8.83
N ALA A 4 -18.69 -4.17 -9.29
CA ALA A 4 -20.07 -3.75 -9.01
C ALA A 4 -20.43 -3.95 -7.53
N ASP A 5 -20.00 -5.07 -6.95
CA ASP A 5 -20.21 -5.37 -5.53
C ASP A 5 -19.37 -4.47 -4.62
N ILE A 6 -20.05 -3.80 -3.68
CA ILE A 6 -19.42 -2.89 -2.71
C ILE A 6 -18.42 -3.64 -1.82
N GLU A 7 -18.75 -4.86 -1.38
CA GLU A 7 -17.88 -5.65 -0.50
C GLU A 7 -16.58 -6.07 -1.17
N LYS A 8 -16.68 -6.62 -2.39
CA LYS A 8 -15.51 -7.00 -3.19
C LYS A 8 -14.64 -5.78 -3.51
N ARG A 9 -15.25 -4.62 -3.71
CA ARG A 9 -14.52 -3.35 -3.91
C ARG A 9 -13.74 -2.94 -2.65
N ARG A 10 -14.36 -3.01 -1.47
CA ARG A 10 -13.69 -2.72 -0.18
C ARG A 10 -12.53 -3.69 0.07
N LEU A 11 -12.74 -4.98 -0.20
CA LEU A 11 -11.73 -6.02 -0.07
C LEU A 11 -10.53 -5.74 -0.99
N ALA A 12 -10.79 -5.47 -2.27
CA ALA A 12 -9.76 -5.14 -3.24
C ALA A 12 -9.00 -3.86 -2.85
N GLN A 13 -9.70 -2.82 -2.38
CA GLN A 13 -9.09 -1.59 -1.88
C GLN A 13 -8.13 -1.88 -0.72
N HIS A 14 -8.55 -2.69 0.25
CA HIS A 14 -7.71 -3.10 1.38
C HIS A 14 -6.40 -3.75 0.90
N TYR A 15 -6.48 -4.78 0.06
CA TYR A 15 -5.28 -5.49 -0.42
C TYR A 15 -4.40 -4.70 -1.37
N LEU A 16 -4.92 -3.72 -2.12
CA LEU A 16 -4.14 -3.00 -3.13
C LEU A 16 -3.56 -1.67 -2.63
N LEU A 17 -4.31 -0.97 -1.77
CA LEU A 17 -4.03 0.41 -1.38
C LEU A 17 -3.57 0.56 0.07
N TYR A 18 -3.99 -0.33 0.98
CA TYR A 18 -3.60 -0.26 2.40
C TYR A 18 -2.25 -0.95 2.63
N LYS A 19 -1.22 -0.38 2.01
CA LYS A 19 0.17 -0.82 2.12
C LYS A 19 1.11 0.38 2.30
N SER A 20 2.29 0.11 2.82
CA SER A 20 3.38 1.09 2.94
C SER A 20 4.43 0.82 1.87
N VAL A 21 5.08 1.85 1.37
CA VAL A 21 6.12 1.78 0.35
C VAL A 21 7.40 2.38 0.93
N CYS A 22 8.52 1.68 0.81
CA CYS A 22 9.81 2.22 1.24
C CYS A 22 10.24 3.37 0.30
N ARG A 23 10.75 4.47 0.85
CA ARG A 23 11.23 5.60 0.05
C ARG A 23 12.55 5.28 -0.67
N ASP A 24 13.39 4.46 -0.06
CA ASP A 24 14.73 4.16 -0.60
C ASP A 24 14.70 3.12 -1.72
N CYS A 25 14.00 2.00 -1.49
CA CYS A 25 14.01 0.86 -2.42
C CYS A 25 12.69 0.61 -3.15
N GLY A 26 11.65 1.40 -2.88
CA GLY A 26 10.33 1.24 -3.50
C GLY A 26 9.57 -0.04 -3.13
N ALA A 27 10.12 -0.89 -2.26
CA ALA A 27 9.46 -2.14 -1.87
C ALA A 27 8.14 -1.87 -1.15
N THR A 28 7.11 -2.64 -1.50
CA THR A 28 5.82 -2.61 -0.79
C THR A 28 5.89 -3.49 0.46
N ASN A 29 5.44 -2.94 1.58
CA ASN A 29 5.44 -3.53 2.91
C ASN A 29 4.03 -3.46 3.54
N PRO A 30 3.75 -4.27 4.58
CA PRO A 30 2.52 -4.15 5.36
C PRO A 30 2.31 -2.75 5.93
N LEU A 31 1.04 -2.34 6.12
CA LEU A 31 0.70 -1.00 6.62
C LEU A 31 1.33 -0.69 7.99
N LYS A 32 1.39 -1.69 8.88
CA LYS A 32 1.97 -1.60 10.24
C LYS A 32 3.46 -1.98 10.31
N ALA A 33 4.17 -2.06 9.18
CA ALA A 33 5.58 -2.45 9.17
C ALA A 33 6.46 -1.37 9.81
N LYS A 34 7.34 -1.76 10.74
CA LYS A 34 8.33 -0.86 11.37
C LYS A 34 9.60 -0.66 10.54
N LYS A 35 9.90 -1.56 9.61
CA LYS A 35 11.07 -1.54 8.73
C LYS A 35 10.76 -2.16 7.37
N CYS A 36 11.52 -1.77 6.35
CA CYS A 36 11.42 -2.36 5.03
C CYS A 36 11.94 -3.80 5.03
N ARG A 37 11.20 -4.71 4.38
CA ARG A 37 11.60 -6.12 4.22
C ARG A 37 12.84 -6.36 3.36
N LYS A 38 13.21 -5.41 2.48
CA LYS A 38 14.38 -5.51 1.60
C LYS A 38 15.59 -4.77 2.16
N CYS A 39 15.55 -3.45 2.22
CA CYS A 39 16.70 -2.63 2.62
C CYS A 39 16.82 -2.40 4.14
N LYS A 40 15.85 -2.87 4.95
CA LYS A 40 15.80 -2.66 6.41
C LYS A 40 15.70 -1.19 6.86
N SER A 41 15.60 -0.22 5.94
CA SER A 41 15.32 1.18 6.26
C SER A 41 13.98 1.35 6.99
N LYS A 42 13.91 2.38 7.83
CA LYS A 42 12.71 2.76 8.58
C LYS A 42 11.89 3.84 7.86
N ASP A 43 12.38 4.38 6.75
CA ASP A 43 11.67 5.39 5.97
C ASP A 43 10.63 4.76 5.04
N LEU A 44 9.44 4.54 5.61
CA LEU A 44 8.27 4.02 4.92
C LEU A 44 7.22 5.12 4.80
N ARG A 45 6.64 5.24 3.60
CA ARG A 45 5.51 6.12 3.34
C ARG A 45 4.23 5.31 3.09
N PRO A 46 3.05 5.80 3.48
CA PRO A 46 1.80 5.21 3.03
C PRO A 46 1.67 5.30 1.50
N LYS A 47 1.07 4.29 0.89
CA LYS A 47 0.75 4.33 -0.55
C LYS A 47 -0.36 5.36 -0.79
N VAL A 48 -0.22 6.12 -1.88
CA VAL A 48 -1.22 7.11 -2.29
C VAL A 48 -2.52 6.38 -2.65
N ARG A 49 -3.63 6.81 -2.05
CA ARG A 49 -4.95 6.17 -2.22
C ARG A 49 -5.82 6.88 -3.25
N THR A 50 -5.52 8.14 -3.55
CA THR A 50 -6.18 8.95 -4.57
C THR A 50 -5.52 8.72 -5.93
N ARG A 51 -6.30 8.83 -7.00
CA ARG A 51 -5.72 9.01 -8.33
C ARG A 51 -5.09 10.40 -8.36
N ARG A 52 -3.81 10.48 -8.76
CA ARG A 52 -3.23 11.76 -9.15
C ARG A 52 -3.90 12.17 -10.47
N ARG A 53 -4.39 13.41 -10.51
CA ARG A 53 -5.00 14.02 -11.70
C ARG A 53 -3.90 14.38 -12.70
#